data_AF-A0A3C1IDL8-F1
#
_entry.id   AF-A0A3C1IDL8-F1
#
_cell.length_a   1.000
_cell.length_b   1.000
_cell.length_c   1.000
_cell.angle_alpha   90.00
_cell.angle_beta   90.00
_cell.angle_gamma   90.00
#
_symmetry.space_group_name_H-M   'P 1'
#
loop_
_entity.id
_entity.type
_entity.pdbx_description
1 polymer ?
#
loop_
_entity_poly.entity_id
_entity_poly.type
_entity_poly.pdbx_seq_one_letter_code
_entity_poly.pdbx_strand_id
1 'polypeptide(L)' 'GDGVIIVTDMFGSSPSNLSLTACAPSDRRIIYGANLPMLLKLTKSRSKPVADAVEKALEAGRKYIDSQNISID' A
#
# COMPACT_ATOMS: atom_id res chain seq x y z
N GLY A 1 -14.50 8.56 -10.50
CA GLY A 1 -13.48 7.62 -11.02
C GLY A 1 -13.68 6.29 -10.35
N ASP A 2 -12.82 5.31 -10.64
CA ASP A 2 -13.04 3.89 -10.28
C ASP A 2 -12.60 3.53 -8.85
N GLY A 3 -12.44 4.53 -7.98
CA GLY A 3 -12.06 4.40 -6.58
C GLY A 3 -10.74 5.12 -6.22
N VAL A 4 -10.41 5.11 -4.93
CA VAL A 4 -9.23 5.82 -4.38
C VAL A 4 -8.46 4.93 -3.41
N ILE A 5 -7.13 4.93 -3.52
CA ILE A 5 -6.24 4.27 -2.57
C ILE A 5 -5.40 5.34 -1.88
N ILE A 6 -5.52 5.44 -0.57
CA ILE A 6 -4.69 6.28 0.29
C ILE A 6 -3.56 5.42 0.83
N VAL A 7 -2.31 5.88 0.67
CA VAL A 7 -1.13 5.15 1.14
C VAL A 7 -0.40 6.03 2.14
N THR A 8 -0.09 5.48 3.30
CA THR A 8 0.56 6.19 4.41
C THR A 8 1.76 5.42 4.91
N ASP A 9 2.71 6.13 5.48
CA ASP A 9 3.94 5.58 6.05
C ASP A 9 3.67 4.62 7.20
N MET A 10 2.81 4.99 8.15
CA MET A 10 2.62 4.26 9.40
C MET A 10 1.15 4.28 9.84
N PHE A 11 0.73 3.20 10.49
CA PHE A 11 -0.55 3.14 11.18
C PHE A 11 -0.54 4.09 12.40
N GLY A 12 -1.62 4.85 12.60
CA GLY A 12 -1.77 5.73 13.76
C GLY A 12 -0.99 7.05 13.67
N SER A 13 -0.36 7.36 12.53
CA SER A 13 0.18 8.71 12.29
C SER A 13 -0.95 9.73 12.11
N SER A 14 -0.69 11.01 12.39
CA SER A 14 -1.67 12.08 12.15
C SER A 14 -2.26 12.07 10.73
N PRO A 15 -1.47 11.95 9.64
CA PRO A 15 -2.04 11.84 8.30
C PRO A 15 -2.84 10.54 8.06
N SER A 16 -2.48 9.45 8.72
CA SER A 16 -3.21 8.17 8.69
C SER A 16 -4.58 8.27 9.35
N ASN A 17 -4.66 8.84 10.56
CA ASN A 17 -5.92 9.00 11.28
C ASN A 17 -6.89 9.96 10.58
N LEU A 18 -6.39 11.07 10.02
CA LEU A 18 -7.22 12.01 9.25
C LEU A 18 -7.81 11.36 7.99
N SER A 19 -7.14 10.35 7.44
CA SER A 19 -7.55 9.66 6.23
C SER A 19 -8.63 8.60 6.46
N LEU A 20 -8.85 8.15 7.70
CA LEU A 20 -9.80 7.07 8.03
C LEU A 20 -11.24 7.42 7.64
N THR A 21 -11.71 8.60 8.01
CA THR A 21 -13.05 9.10 7.65
C THR A 21 -13.19 9.30 6.15
N ALA A 22 -12.12 9.70 5.47
CA ALA A 22 -12.10 9.83 4.02
C ALA A 22 -12.22 8.47 3.29
N CYS A 23 -11.90 7.36 3.96
CA CYS A 23 -12.03 5.98 3.47
C CYS A 23 -13.32 5.26 3.90
N ALA A 24 -14.29 5.96 4.51
CA ALA A 24 -15.59 5.36 4.84
C ALA A 24 -16.38 4.82 3.62
N PRO A 25 -16.33 5.45 2.43
CA PRO A 25 -16.93 4.89 1.21
C PRO A 25 -16.29 3.57 0.78
N SER A 26 -17.10 2.65 0.25
CA SER A 26 -16.66 1.29 -0.12
C SER A 26 -15.66 1.23 -1.28
N ASP A 27 -15.61 2.26 -2.11
CA ASP A 27 -14.69 2.42 -3.24
C ASP A 27 -13.33 2.99 -2.82
N ARG A 28 -13.08 3.15 -1.51
CA ARG A 28 -11.84 3.72 -0.98
C ARG A 28 -11.15 2.76 -0.02
N ARG A 29 -9.83 2.73 -0.08
CA ARG A 29 -9.00 1.91 0.80
C ARG A 29 -7.80 2.69 1.30
N ILE A 30 -7.44 2.46 2.55
CA ILE A 30 -6.20 2.95 3.16
C ILE A 30 -5.21 1.80 3.33
N ILE A 31 -3.94 2.06 3.04
CA ILE A 31 -2.82 1.14 3.24
C ILE A 31 -1.75 1.84 4.09
N TYR A 32 -1.15 1.10 5.01
CA TYR A 32 -0.08 1.56 5.89
C TYR A 32 1.24 0.88 5.52
N GLY A 33 2.38 1.45 5.92
CA GLY A 33 3.69 0.87 5.64
C GLY A 33 4.18 1.16 4.22
N ALA A 34 3.93 2.37 3.71
CA ALA A 34 4.32 2.78 2.37
C ALA A 34 5.78 2.39 2.06
N ASN A 35 5.98 1.62 1.00
CA ASN A 35 7.31 1.26 0.52
C ASN A 35 7.34 1.23 -1.02
N LEU A 36 8.55 1.26 -1.58
CA LEU A 36 8.75 1.36 -3.04
C LEU A 36 8.10 0.19 -3.82
N PRO A 37 8.26 -1.10 -3.43
CA PRO A 37 7.60 -2.22 -4.10
C PRO A 37 6.07 -2.08 -4.15
N MET A 38 5.44 -1.64 -3.06
CA MET A 38 4.01 -1.40 -2.97
C MET A 38 3.57 -0.31 -3.97
N LEU A 39 4.23 0.85 -3.97
CA LEU A 39 3.90 1.98 -4.85
C LEU A 39 4.07 1.62 -6.34
N LEU A 40 5.14 0.89 -6.67
CA LEU A 40 5.37 0.41 -8.02
C LEU A 40 4.24 -0.54 -8.47
N LYS A 41 3.79 -1.43 -7.58
CA LYS A 41 2.75 -2.39 -7.89
C LYS A 41 1.36 -1.75 -8.01
N LEU A 42 1.06 -0.72 -7.21
CA LEU A 42 -0.13 0.11 -7.35
C LEU A 42 -0.16 0.81 -8.71
N THR A 43 0.96 1.40 -9.12
CA THR A 43 1.09 2.08 -10.43
C THR A 43 0.80 1.11 -11.58
N LYS A 44 1.35 -0.11 -11.52
CA LYS A 44 1.10 -1.17 -12.51
C LYS A 44 -0.30 -1.79 -12.46
N SER A 45 -1.06 -1.55 -11.38
CA SER A 45 -2.40 -2.12 -11.18
C SER A 45 -3.51 -1.07 -11.28
N ARG A 46 -3.21 0.13 -11.77
CA ARG A 46 -4.13 1.27 -11.82
C ARG A 46 -5.43 1.02 -12.61
N SER A 47 -5.43 0.07 -13.55
CA SER A 47 -6.62 -0.32 -14.33
C SER A 47 -7.44 -1.45 -13.69
N LYS A 48 -7.07 -1.93 -12.50
CA LYS A 48 -7.77 -3.01 -11.79
C LYS A 48 -8.75 -2.45 -10.75
N PRO A 49 -9.74 -3.26 -10.33
CA PRO A 49 -10.55 -2.93 -9.16
C PRO A 49 -9.67 -2.61 -7.94
N VAL A 50 -10.13 -1.69 -7.09
CA VAL A 50 -9.40 -1.23 -5.90
C VAL A 50 -8.96 -2.40 -5.01
N ALA A 51 -9.84 -3.38 -4.78
CA ALA A 51 -9.53 -4.55 -3.96
C ALA A 51 -8.32 -5.34 -4.51
N ASP A 52 -8.35 -5.70 -5.79
CA ASP A 52 -7.28 -6.43 -6.46
C ASP A 52 -5.97 -5.63 -6.52
N ALA A 53 -6.04 -4.31 -6.71
CA ALA A 53 -4.88 -3.44 -6.74
C ALA A 53 -4.21 -3.37 -5.35
N VAL A 54 -5.01 -3.25 -4.28
CA VAL A 54 -4.55 -3.24 -2.88
C VAL A 54 -3.91 -4.57 -2.52
N GLU A 55 -4.55 -5.69 -2.83
CA GLU A 55 -4.03 -7.04 -2.55
C GLU A 55 -2.65 -7.25 -3.18
N LYS A 56 -2.52 -6.98 -4.49
CA LYS A 56 -1.25 -7.14 -5.21
C LYS A 56 -0.17 -6.23 -4.66
N ALA A 57 -0.52 -5.00 -4.29
CA ALA A 57 0.42 -4.04 -3.73
C ALA A 57 0.93 -4.48 -2.35
N LEU A 58 0.05 -5.00 -1.51
CA LEU A 58 0.37 -5.55 -0.20
C LEU A 58 1.27 -6.79 -0.30
N GLU A 59 1.01 -7.70 -1.24
CA GLU A 59 1.88 -8.85 -1.52
C GLU A 59 3.29 -8.41 -1.92
N ALA A 60 3.39 -7.46 -2.86
CA ALA A 60 4.67 -6.91 -3.28
C ALA A 60 5.38 -6.19 -2.12
N GLY A 61 4.64 -5.39 -1.35
CA GLY A 61 5.18 -4.68 -0.20
C GLY A 61 5.81 -5.60 0.84
N ARG A 62 5.16 -6.73 1.16
CA ARG A 62 5.68 -7.73 2.10
C ARG A 62 6.83 -8.57 1.52
N LYS A 63 6.71 -9.00 0.27
CA LYS A 63 7.70 -9.89 -0.39
C LYS A 63 9.11 -9.29 -0.41
N TYR A 64 9.22 -7.97 -0.46
CA TYR A 64 10.49 -7.25 -0.55
C TYR A 64 10.99 -6.72 0.80
N ILE A 65 10.34 -7.07 1.91
CA ILE A 65 10.87 -6.86 3.25
C ILE A 65 11.60 -8.16 3.61
N ASP A 66 12.92 -8.13 3.51
CA ASP A 66 13.79 -9.28 3.75
C ASP A 66 15.13 -8.81 4.35
N SER A 67 15.86 -9.74 4.94
CA SER A 67 17.19 -9.51 5.51
C SER A 67 18.14 -10.58 5.05
N GLN A 68 19.31 -10.19 4.53
CA GLN A 68 20.35 -11.11 4.11
C GLN A 68 21.65 -10.82 4.85
N ASN A 69 22.24 -11.85 5.47
CA ASN A 69 23.60 -11.77 5.98
C ASN A 69 24.56 -12.02 4.83
N ILE A 70 25.43 -11.05 4.55
CA ILE A 70 26.47 -11.16 3.53
C ILE A 70 27.77 -11.53 4.23
N SER A 71 28.24 -12.75 4.00
CA SER A 71 29.61 -13.14 4.31
C SER A 71 30.46 -12.87 3.06
N ILE A 72 31.55 -12.12 3.24
CA ILE A 72 32.57 -11.97 2.22
C ILE A 72 33.70 -12.89 2.70
N ASP A 73 33.91 -13.99 1.99
CA ASP A 73 35.09 -14.83 2.19
C ASP A 73 36.37 -14.07 1.81
#